data_AF-A0A497S7Z0-F1
#
_entry.id   AF-A0A497S7Z0-F1
#
_cell.length_a   1.000
_cell.length_b   1.000
_cell.length_c   1.000
_cell.angle_alpha   90.00
_cell.angle_beta   90.00
_cell.angle_gamma   90.00
#
_symmetry.space_group_name_H-M   'P 1'
#
loop_
_entity.id
_entity.type
_entity.pdbx_description
1 polymer ?
#
loop_
_entity_poly.entity_id
_entity_poly.type
_entity_poly.pdbx_seq_one_letter_code
_entity_poly.pdbx_strand_id
1 'polypeptide(L)'
;MAKDSKSENISDPTVHLNKQIKEIEDELAKTKYNKATQGHIGRLKAKLASLKNTKTRGGGKRGWGYGLRKMGDATVILVGFPSVGKSTLLNA
;
A
#
# COMPACT_ATOMS: atom_id res chain seq x y z
N MET A 1 1.19 38.16 -8.93
CA MET A 1 2.28 38.07 -9.94
C MET A 1 3.16 36.91 -9.53
N ALA A 2 3.36 35.83 -10.27
CA ALA A 2 2.95 35.43 -11.62
C ALA A 2 2.91 33.88 -11.61
N LYS A 3 1.82 33.27 -12.07
CA LYS A 3 1.72 32.45 -13.30
C LYS A 3 2.54 31.15 -13.23
N ASP A 4 1.88 30.01 -13.03
CA ASP A 4 1.30 29.15 -14.08
C ASP A 4 2.29 28.04 -14.47
N SER A 5 1.97 26.81 -14.05
CA SER A 5 2.26 25.60 -14.85
C SER A 5 1.40 24.44 -14.34
N LYS A 6 0.15 24.45 -14.80
CA LYS A 6 -0.52 23.21 -15.22
C LYS A 6 0.42 22.49 -16.19
N SER A 7 0.41 21.15 -16.14
CA SER A 7 1.11 20.17 -16.99
C SER A 7 2.51 19.76 -16.51
N GLU A 8 2.56 18.60 -15.85
CA GLU A 8 3.67 17.63 -15.75
C GLU A 8 3.32 16.76 -14.52
N ASN A 9 2.46 15.76 -14.62
CA ASN A 9 2.82 14.42 -15.10
C ASN A 9 1.54 13.66 -15.45
N ILE A 10 1.29 13.46 -16.74
CA ILE A 10 0.34 12.43 -17.25
C ILE A 10 1.11 11.14 -17.58
N SER A 11 2.43 11.13 -17.35
CA SER A 11 3.36 10.08 -17.75
C SER A 11 3.75 9.08 -16.67
N ASP A 12 3.52 9.39 -15.38
CA ASP A 12 3.93 8.52 -14.28
C ASP A 12 2.79 7.61 -13.81
N PRO A 13 2.78 6.31 -14.17
CA PRO A 13 1.69 5.41 -13.82
C PRO A 13 1.49 5.29 -12.29
N THR A 14 2.53 5.51 -11.50
CA THR A 14 2.50 5.38 -10.03
C THR A 14 1.71 6.49 -9.33
N VAL A 15 1.77 7.73 -9.83
CA VAL A 15 1.07 8.89 -9.25
C VAL A 15 -0.44 8.76 -9.46
N HIS A 16 -0.86 8.29 -10.64
CA HIS A 16 -2.26 8.04 -10.96
C HIS A 16 -2.88 6.96 -10.08
N LEU A 17 -2.18 5.85 -9.85
CA LEU A 17 -2.67 4.77 -8.98
C LEU A 17 -2.87 5.22 -7.53
N ASN A 18 -1.91 5.98 -6.99
CA ASN A 18 -2.00 6.47 -5.60
C ASN A 18 -3.16 7.45 -5.42
N LYS A 19 -3.41 8.32 -6.40
CA LYS A 19 -4.54 9.25 -6.38
C LYS A 19 -5.88 8.51 -6.37
N GLN A 20 -6.05 7.52 -7.25
CA GLN A 20 -7.26 6.69 -7.30
C GLN A 20 -7.50 5.91 -6.00
N ILE A 21 -6.44 5.38 -5.38
CA ILE A 21 -6.54 4.70 -4.09
C ILE A 21 -7.03 5.66 -3.00
N LYS A 22 -6.45 6.87 -2.94
CA LYS A 22 -6.82 7.87 -1.94
C LYS A 22 -8.26 8.35 -2.10
N GLU A 23 -8.70 8.58 -3.34
CA GLU A 23 -10.09 8.95 -3.63
C GLU A 23 -11.09 7.88 -3.14
N ILE A 24 -10.79 6.60 -3.36
CA ILE A 24 -11.62 5.48 -2.91
C ILE A 24 -11.62 5.36 -1.37
N GLU A 25 -10.47 5.58 -0.72
CA GLU A 25 -10.34 5.55 0.75
C GLU A 25 -11.11 6.71 1.41
N ASP A 26 -11.02 7.91 0.83
CA ASP A 26 -11.77 9.09 1.27
C ASP A 26 -13.29 8.90 1.09
N GLU A 27 -13.71 8.27 -0.01
CA GLU A 27 -15.12 7.94 -0.26
C GLU A 27 -15.64 6.92 0.75
N LEU A 28 -14.87 5.84 1.00
CA LEU A 28 -15.21 4.83 2.02
C LEU A 28 -15.35 5.43 3.41
N ALA A 29 -14.46 6.36 3.79
CA ALA A 29 -14.49 7.02 5.09
C ALA A 29 -15.71 7.94 5.27
N LYS A 30 -16.18 8.58 4.18
CA LYS A 30 -17.37 9.47 4.21
C LYS A 30 -18.68 8.69 4.19
N THR A 31 -18.72 7.53 3.54
CA THR A 31 -19.97 6.76 3.40
C THR A 31 -20.32 5.98 4.67
N LYS A 32 -21.53 6.23 5.23
CA LYS A 32 -22.07 5.42 6.32
C LYS A 32 -22.53 4.04 5.81
N TYR A 33 -22.20 2.99 6.55
CA TYR A 33 -22.63 1.62 6.24
C TYR A 33 -24.11 1.42 6.58
N ASN A 34 -24.94 1.17 5.56
CA ASN A 34 -26.36 0.84 5.68
C ASN A 34 -26.78 -0.09 4.53
N LYS A 35 -27.96 -0.74 4.62
CA LYS A 35 -28.45 -1.72 3.62
C LYS A 35 -28.48 -1.19 2.18
N ALA A 36 -28.74 0.10 1.98
CA ALA A 36 -28.73 0.72 0.66
C ALA A 36 -27.31 0.95 0.11
N THR A 37 -26.31 1.18 0.97
CA THR A 37 -24.92 1.48 0.59
C THR A 37 -23.99 0.27 0.59
N GLN A 38 -24.39 -0.88 1.14
CA GLN A 38 -23.53 -2.08 1.22
C GLN A 38 -23.01 -2.54 -0.14
N GLY A 39 -23.86 -2.54 -1.17
CA GLY A 39 -23.48 -2.94 -2.53
C GLY A 39 -22.40 -2.01 -3.13
N HIS A 40 -22.51 -0.71 -2.88
CA HIS A 40 -21.52 0.29 -3.31
C HIS A 40 -20.19 0.12 -2.57
N ILE A 41 -20.24 -0.01 -1.24
CA ILE A 41 -19.06 -0.25 -0.40
C ILE A 41 -18.33 -1.53 -0.80
N GLY A 42 -19.07 -2.59 -1.13
CA GLY A 42 -18.50 -3.83 -1.65
C GLY A 42 -17.74 -3.63 -2.96
N ARG A 43 -18.31 -2.87 -3.91
CA ARG A 43 -17.65 -2.52 -5.18
C ARG A 43 -16.41 -1.65 -4.96
N LEU A 44 -16.47 -0.68 -4.06
CA LEU A 44 -15.33 0.17 -3.69
C LEU A 44 -14.17 -0.63 -3.08
N LYS A 45 -14.47 -1.55 -2.14
CA LYS A 45 -13.47 -2.45 -1.56
C LYS A 45 -12.84 -3.37 -2.60
N ALA A 46 -13.65 -3.91 -3.53
CA ALA A 46 -13.14 -4.73 -4.63
C ALA A 46 -12.18 -3.95 -5.54
N LYS A 47 -12.54 -2.71 -5.91
CA LYS A 47 -11.66 -1.82 -6.68
C LYS A 47 -10.37 -1.51 -5.93
N LEU A 48 -10.46 -1.21 -4.63
CA LEU A 48 -9.28 -0.95 -3.78
C LEU A 48 -8.32 -2.16 -3.75
N ALA A 49 -8.85 -3.37 -3.59
CA ALA A 49 -8.05 -4.60 -3.59
C ALA A 49 -7.36 -4.82 -4.95
N SER A 50 -8.07 -4.65 -6.05
CA SER A 50 -7.50 -4.75 -7.40
C SER A 50 -6.37 -3.75 -7.63
N LEU A 51 -6.56 -2.48 -7.23
CA LEU A 51 -5.54 -1.44 -7.35
C LEU A 51 -4.31 -1.67 -6.45
N LYS A 52 -4.50 -2.21 -5.23
CA LYS A 52 -3.38 -2.60 -4.36
C LYS A 52 -2.59 -3.77 -4.96
N ASN A 53 -3.28 -4.74 -5.56
CA ASN A 53 -2.64 -5.89 -6.22
C ASN A 53 -1.88 -5.51 -7.50
N THR A 54 -2.36 -4.54 -8.28
CA THR A 54 -1.62 -4.06 -9.46
C THR A 54 -0.36 -3.29 -9.04
N LYS A 55 -0.45 -2.49 -7.96
CA LYS A 55 0.72 -1.83 -7.37
C LYS A 55 1.79 -2.81 -6.89
N THR A 56 1.40 -3.96 -6.33
CA THR A 56 2.36 -4.99 -5.88
C THR A 56 2.90 -5.83 -7.03
N ARG A 57 2.09 -6.13 -8.06
CA ARG A 57 2.53 -6.89 -9.25
C ARG A 57 3.47 -6.12 -10.18
N GLY A 58 3.40 -4.79 -10.21
CA GLY A 58 4.38 -3.94 -10.93
C GLY A 58 5.81 -4.05 -10.39
N GLY A 59 5.98 -4.56 -9.16
CA GLY A 59 7.26 -4.95 -8.57
C GLY A 59 7.72 -6.35 -9.01
N GLY A 60 7.49 -6.72 -10.27
CA GLY A 60 7.92 -7.99 -10.88
C GLY A 60 9.43 -8.16 -11.02
N LYS A 61 10.24 -7.41 -10.27
CA LYS A 61 11.56 -7.88 -9.85
C LYS A 61 11.39 -8.34 -8.42
N ARG A 62 11.59 -9.65 -8.18
CA ARG A 62 12.19 -10.17 -6.93
C ARG A 62 12.93 -9.03 -6.27
N GLY A 63 12.31 -8.41 -5.28
CA GLY A 63 12.78 -7.12 -4.79
C GLY A 63 14.24 -7.23 -4.41
N TRP A 64 14.99 -6.16 -4.62
CA TRP A 64 16.23 -5.93 -3.90
C TRP A 64 15.90 -5.82 -2.41
N GLY A 65 15.53 -6.94 -1.82
CA GLY A 65 15.27 -7.16 -0.42
C GLY A 65 15.96 -8.46 -0.16
N TYR A 66 16.83 -8.47 0.86
CA TYR A 66 17.54 -9.64 1.33
C TYR A 66 16.63 -10.86 1.23
N GLY A 67 16.78 -11.65 0.17
CA GLY A 67 16.17 -12.95 0.07
C GLY A 67 16.87 -13.73 1.16
N LEU A 68 16.28 -13.77 2.36
CA LEU A 68 16.81 -14.49 3.50
C LEU A 68 17.11 -15.89 2.97
N ARG A 69 18.39 -16.24 2.92
CA ARG A 69 18.82 -17.57 2.50
C ARG A 69 18.16 -18.53 3.48
N LYS A 70 17.21 -19.33 2.99
CA LYS A 70 16.54 -20.34 3.82
C LYS A 70 17.61 -21.33 4.27
N MET A 71 17.99 -21.26 5.54
CA MET A 71 18.95 -22.16 6.16
C MET A 71 18.39 -22.51 7.54
N GLY A 72 18.26 -23.81 7.82
CA GLY A 72 17.59 -24.33 9.02
C GLY A 72 16.07 -24.52 8.86
N ASP A 73 15.42 -24.86 9.97
CA ASP A 73 14.04 -25.36 10.01
C ASP A 73 12.96 -24.26 9.95
N ALA A 74 13.28 -23.03 10.37
CA ALA A 74 12.32 -21.92 10.39
C ALA A 74 12.97 -20.54 10.20
N THR A 75 12.20 -19.58 9.69
CA THR A 75 12.59 -18.16 9.57
C THR A 75 11.61 -17.30 10.37
N VAL A 76 12.12 -16.53 11.34
CA VAL A 76 11.32 -15.63 12.19
C VAL A 76 11.70 -14.18 11.89
N ILE A 77 10.70 -13.30 11.80
CA ILE A 77 10.88 -11.86 11.55
C ILE A 77 10.30 -11.07 12.73
N LEU A 78 11.12 -10.23 13.36
CA LEU A 78 10.71 -9.35 14.45
C LEU A 78 10.33 -7.96 13.91
N VAL A 79 9.04 -7.62 13.95
CA VAL A 79 8.51 -6.30 13.55
C VAL A 79 8.12 -5.51 14.80
N GLY A 80 8.47 -4.23 14.84
CA GLY A 80 8.13 -3.35 15.95
C GLY A 80 8.70 -1.94 15.78
N PHE A 81 8.30 -1.02 16.66
CA PHE A 81 8.81 0.35 16.69
C PHE A 81 10.32 0.42 16.98
N PRO A 82 11.02 1.52 16.64
CA PRO A 82 12.40 1.72 17.10
C PRO A 82 12.45 1.75 18.64
N SER A 83 13.61 1.39 19.21
CA SER A 83 13.90 1.41 20.65
C SER A 83 13.14 0.46 21.57
N VAL A 84 12.26 -0.42 21.07
CA VAL A 84 11.55 -1.43 21.88
C VAL A 84 12.41 -2.65 22.29
N GLY A 85 13.75 -2.55 22.15
CA GLY A 85 14.68 -3.60 22.54
C GLY A 85 14.82 -4.78 21.57
N LYS A 86 14.33 -4.69 20.32
CA LYS A 86 14.44 -5.78 19.32
C LYS A 86 15.88 -6.26 19.11
N SER A 87 16.85 -5.35 19.04
CA SER A 87 18.28 -5.70 18.89
C SER A 87 18.87 -6.29 20.15
N THR A 88 18.38 -5.86 21.33
CA THR A 88 18.80 -6.42 22.62
C THR A 88 18.37 -7.87 22.77
N LEU A 89 17.17 -8.23 22.29
CA LEU A 89 16.68 -9.62 22.30
C LEU A 89 17.51 -10.54 21.38
N LEU A 90 18.02 -10.02 20.26
CA LEU A 90 18.81 -10.82 19.30
C LEU A 90 20.30 -10.95 19.69
N ASN A 91 20.80 -10.07 20.55
CA ASN A 91 22.21 -10.03 20.97
C ASN A 91 22.43 -10.49 22.43
N ALA A 92 21.36 -10.85 23.14
CA ALA A 92 21.44 -11.50 24.45
C ALA A 92 21.85 -12.97 24.30
#